data_AF-A0A7C6D218-F1
#
_entry.id   AF-A0A7C6D218-F1
#
_cell.length_a   1.000
_cell.length_b   1.000
_cell.length_c   1.000
_cell.angle_alpha   90.00
_cell.angle_beta   90.00
_cell.angle_gamma   90.00
#
_symmetry.space_group_name_H-M   'P 1'
#
loop_
_entity.id
_entity.type
_entity.pdbx_description
1 polymer ?
#
loop_
_entity_poly.entity_id
_entity_poly.type
_entity_poly.pdbx_seq_one_letter_code
_entity_poly.pdbx_strand_id
1 'polypeptide(L)'
;MKDYRIWVEVAGRKRKCHRCDGEIDKGVMFIRSGDRESPRRARSICASCFEEVMDDLSHDFQALKSSAAQCADMAFVPIGPRCFACGMTPERCQCGREAYR
;
A
#
# COMPACT_ATOMS: atom_id res chain seq x y z
N MET A 1 -2.30 -14.84 -4.56
CA MET A 1 -1.60 -13.53 -4.61
C MET A 1 -0.12 -13.82 -4.70
N LYS A 2 0.63 -13.24 -5.65
CA LYS A 2 2.07 -13.53 -5.78
C LYS A 2 2.84 -12.75 -4.71
N ASP A 3 3.59 -13.46 -3.87
CA ASP A 3 4.46 -12.85 -2.86
C ASP A 3 5.68 -12.23 -3.56
N TYR A 4 5.62 -10.93 -3.79
CA TYR A 4 6.73 -10.18 -4.37
C TYR A 4 7.74 -9.81 -3.27
N ARG A 5 9.02 -9.96 -3.55
CA ARG A 5 10.11 -9.56 -2.64
C ARG A 5 11.10 -8.65 -3.31
N ILE A 6 11.68 -7.79 -2.48
CA ILE A 6 12.77 -6.89 -2.82
C ILE A 6 13.97 -7.31 -1.96
N TRP A 7 15.12 -7.44 -2.59
CA TRP A 7 16.40 -7.71 -1.94
C TRP A 7 17.36 -6.58 -2.28
N VAL A 8 18.06 -6.08 -1.26
CA VAL A 8 19.17 -5.14 -1.44
C VAL A 8 20.46 -5.93 -1.29
N GLU A 9 21.28 -5.94 -2.34
CA GLU A 9 22.49 -6.76 -2.42
C GLU A 9 23.68 -5.93 -2.90
N VAL A 10 24.89 -6.39 -2.58
CA VAL A 10 26.13 -5.85 -3.17
C VAL A 10 26.56 -6.78 -4.30
N ALA A 11 26.87 -6.22 -5.47
CA ALA A 11 27.21 -6.99 -6.66
C ALA A 11 28.57 -7.70 -6.53
N GLY A 12 28.57 -9.02 -6.38
CA GLY A 12 29.83 -9.82 -6.40
C GLY A 12 30.53 -9.89 -7.76
N ARG A 13 29.82 -9.56 -8.85
CA ARG A 13 30.32 -9.48 -10.25
C ARG A 13 29.52 -8.42 -11.01
N LYS A 14 30.00 -7.99 -12.18
CA LYS A 14 29.25 -7.09 -13.08
C LYS A 14 27.87 -7.67 -13.40
N ARG A 15 26.85 -6.81 -13.37
CA ARG A 15 25.46 -7.11 -13.72
C ARG A 15 24.91 -6.05 -14.66
N LYS A 16 23.76 -6.32 -15.25
CA LYS A 16 23.02 -5.36 -16.10
C LYS A 16 21.72 -4.98 -15.40
N CYS A 17 21.43 -3.68 -15.38
CA CYS A 17 20.14 -3.18 -14.93
C CYS A 17 19.06 -3.59 -15.93
N HIS A 18 17.95 -4.13 -15.45
CA HIS A 18 16.84 -4.55 -16.30
C HIS A 18 16.01 -3.37 -16.84
N ARG A 19 16.05 -2.19 -16.20
CA ARG A 19 15.24 -1.03 -16.59
C ARG A 19 15.94 -0.15 -17.62
N CYS A 20 17.18 0.26 -17.35
CA CYS A 20 17.94 1.18 -18.21
C CYS A 20 19.02 0.50 -19.05
N ASP A 21 19.16 -0.83 -18.97
CA ASP A 21 20.24 -1.60 -19.61
C ASP A 21 21.67 -1.18 -19.20
N GLY A 22 21.83 -0.29 -18.22
CA GLY A 22 23.12 0.16 -17.71
C GLY A 22 23.88 -0.93 -16.96
N GLU A 23 25.21 -0.77 -16.89
CA GLU A 23 26.07 -1.66 -16.11
C GLU A 23 25.97 -1.38 -14.60
N ILE A 24 26.00 -2.45 -13.83
CA ILE A 24 26.12 -2.43 -12.36
C ILE A 24 27.45 -3.08 -12.04
N ASP A 25 28.41 -2.26 -11.63
CA ASP A 25 29.77 -2.73 -11.37
C ASP A 25 29.88 -3.59 -10.11
N LYS A 26 30.96 -4.36 -10.04
CA LYS A 26 31.30 -5.16 -8.86
C LYS A 26 31.50 -4.23 -7.66
N GLY A 27 30.93 -4.61 -6.51
CA GLY A 27 30.99 -3.83 -5.27
C GLY A 27 29.91 -2.75 -5.16
N VAL A 28 29.11 -2.54 -6.21
CA VAL A 28 28.01 -1.57 -6.19
C VAL A 28 26.74 -2.23 -5.64
N MET A 29 25.98 -1.46 -4.86
CA MET A 29 24.66 -1.90 -4.39
C MET A 29 23.66 -1.94 -5.54
N PHE A 30 22.81 -2.96 -5.53
CA PHE A 30 21.73 -3.10 -6.49
C PHE A 30 20.53 -3.79 -5.86
N ILE A 31 19.39 -3.63 -6.51
CA ILE A 31 18.14 -4.18 -6.05
C ILE A 31 17.81 -5.40 -6.90
N ARG A 32 17.40 -6.49 -6.26
CA ARG A 32 16.68 -7.57 -6.94
C ARG A 32 15.22 -7.49 -6.58
N SER A 33 14.36 -7.63 -7.59
CA SER A 33 12.92 -7.67 -7.37
C SER A 33 12.30 -8.81 -8.17
N GLY A 34 11.41 -9.56 -7.53
CA GLY A 34 10.79 -10.73 -8.16
C GLY A 34 9.96 -11.56 -7.20
N ASP A 35 9.49 -12.70 -7.71
CA ASP A 35 8.71 -13.67 -6.95
C ASP A 35 9.58 -14.34 -5.88
N ARG A 36 9.05 -14.42 -4.66
CA ARG A 36 9.68 -15.12 -3.53
C ARG A 36 9.99 -16.58 -3.84
N GLU A 37 9.12 -17.26 -4.59
CA GLU A 37 9.29 -18.68 -4.91
C GLU A 37 10.35 -18.91 -6.01
N SER A 38 10.62 -17.88 -6.81
CA SER A 38 11.56 -17.95 -7.94
C SER A 38 12.64 -16.87 -7.88
N PRO A 39 13.46 -16.81 -6.80
CA PRO A 39 14.43 -15.74 -6.60
C PRO A 39 15.46 -15.72 -7.73
N ARG A 40 15.83 -16.87 -8.31
CA ARG A 40 16.79 -16.94 -9.44
C ARG A 40 16.33 -16.18 -10.69
N ARG A 41 15.03 -15.92 -10.85
CA ARG A 41 14.45 -15.15 -11.96
C ARG A 41 14.22 -13.67 -11.61
N ALA A 42 14.57 -13.24 -10.39
CA ALA A 42 14.43 -11.86 -9.98
C ALA A 42 15.29 -10.93 -10.83
N ARG A 43 14.69 -9.83 -11.28
CA ARG A 43 15.32 -8.82 -12.12
C ARG A 43 16.27 -7.99 -11.27
N SER A 44 17.43 -7.64 -11.83
CA SER A 44 18.38 -6.73 -11.18
C SER A 44 18.10 -5.29 -11.63
N ILE A 45 18.07 -4.35 -10.70
CA ILE A 45 17.78 -2.93 -10.93
C ILE A 45 18.90 -2.13 -10.25
N CYS A 46 19.47 -1.14 -10.93
CA CYS A 46 20.46 -0.25 -10.33
C CYS A 46 19.79 0.69 -9.32
N ALA A 47 20.58 1.29 -8.42
CA ALA A 47 20.06 2.18 -7.38
C ALA A 47 19.24 3.35 -7.96
N SER A 48 19.76 4.03 -8.99
CA SER A 48 19.08 5.18 -9.60
C SER A 48 17.72 4.82 -10.21
N CYS A 49 17.64 3.72 -10.98
CA CYS A 49 16.37 3.28 -11.52
C CYS A 49 15.37 2.84 -10.45
N PHE A 50 15.85 2.33 -9.31
CA PHE A 50 14.99 1.96 -8.20
C PHE A 50 14.46 3.20 -7.46
N GLU A 51 15.31 4.21 -7.25
CA GLU A 51 14.91 5.50 -6.69
C GLU A 51 13.79 6.15 -7.51
N GLU A 52 13.93 6.19 -8.84
CA GLU A 52 12.86 6.66 -9.74
C GLU A 52 11.55 5.89 -9.55
N VAL A 53 11.58 4.55 -9.46
CA VAL A 53 10.35 3.76 -9.19
C VAL A 53 9.72 4.17 -7.86
N MET A 54 10.53 4.30 -6.81
CA MET A 54 10.02 4.63 -5.48
C MET A 54 9.48 6.05 -5.40
N ASP A 55 10.08 6.99 -6.14
CA ASP A 55 9.60 8.36 -6.25
C ASP A 55 8.26 8.42 -7.00
N ASP A 56 8.15 7.75 -8.15
CA ASP A 56 6.89 7.63 -8.91
C ASP A 56 5.77 7.04 -8.03
N LEU A 57 6.05 5.94 -7.33
CA LEU A 57 5.09 5.30 -6.40
C LEU A 57 4.68 6.22 -5.26
N SER A 58 5.60 7.03 -4.75
CA SER A 58 5.32 7.98 -3.68
C SER A 58 4.40 9.10 -4.17
N HIS A 59 4.64 9.63 -5.38
CA HIS A 59 3.77 10.62 -6.01
C HIS A 59 2.38 10.07 -6.27
N ASP A 60 2.26 8.88 -6.85
CA ASP A 60 0.97 8.21 -7.10
C ASP A 60 0.20 8.00 -5.80
N PHE A 61 0.89 7.56 -4.74
CA PHE A 61 0.28 7.40 -3.42
C PHE A 61 -0.23 8.73 -2.86
N GLN A 62 0.53 9.81 -2.98
CA GLN A 62 0.08 11.13 -2.52
C GLN A 62 -1.11 11.65 -3.33
N ALA A 63 -1.15 11.44 -4.64
CA ALA A 63 -2.28 11.79 -5.49
C ALA A 63 -3.55 11.03 -5.11
N LEU A 64 -3.43 9.72 -4.86
CA LEU A 64 -4.54 8.88 -4.38
C LEU A 64 -5.00 9.29 -2.99
N LYS A 65 -4.08 9.58 -2.07
CA LYS A 65 -4.42 10.06 -0.72
C LYS A 65 -5.17 11.40 -0.77
N SER A 66 -4.72 12.32 -1.61
CA SER A 66 -5.32 13.64 -1.76
C SER A 66 -6.72 13.58 -2.38
N SER A 67 -6.94 12.69 -3.34
CA SER A 67 -8.27 12.44 -3.93
C SER A 67 -9.21 11.68 -3.00
N ALA A 68 -8.71 10.70 -2.22
CA ALA A 68 -9.51 10.00 -1.22
C ALA A 68 -9.95 10.92 -0.06
N ALA A 69 -9.14 11.91 0.31
CA ALA A 69 -9.51 12.92 1.30
C ALA A 69 -10.75 13.76 0.86
N GLN A 70 -10.94 13.96 -0.45
CA GLN A 70 -12.11 14.68 -0.98
C GLN A 70 -13.41 13.87 -0.94
N CYS A 71 -13.34 12.54 -0.77
CA CYS A 71 -14.53 11.68 -0.61
C CYS A 71 -14.94 11.48 0.85
N ALA A 72 -14.10 11.81 1.83
CA ALA A 72 -14.39 11.61 3.24
C ALA A 72 -15.32 12.67 3.85
N ASP A 73 -15.52 13.81 3.18
CA ASP A 73 -16.37 14.91 3.68
C ASP A 73 -17.87 14.74 3.36
N MET A 74 -18.31 13.65 2.73
CA MET A 74 -19.73 13.40 2.42
C MET A 74 -20.44 12.36 3.29
N ALA A 75 -19.96 12.10 4.50
CA ALA A 75 -20.68 11.27 5.47
C ALA A 75 -20.77 11.93 6.85
N PHE A 76 -21.52 13.03 6.94
CA PHE A 76 -22.13 13.47 8.21
C PHE A 76 -23.24 12.48 8.61
N VAL A 77 -22.86 11.24 8.89
CA VAL A 77 -23.72 10.27 9.56
C VAL A 77 -23.56 10.54 11.05
N PRO A 78 -24.64 10.81 11.82
CA PRO A 78 -24.50 11.05 13.25
C PRO A 78 -23.91 9.79 13.91
N ILE A 79 -22.66 9.91 14.36
CA ILE A 79 -21.90 8.90 15.11
C ILE A 79 -22.43 8.90 16.54
N GLY A 80 -23.59 8.30 16.73
CA GLY A 80 -24.18 8.08 18.05
C GLY A 80 -24.69 6.65 18.16
N PRO A 81 -24.68 6.04 19.36
CA PRO A 81 -25.21 4.70 19.55
C PRO A 81 -26.68 4.66 19.11
N ARG A 82 -27.05 3.69 18.28
CA ARG A 82 -28.45 3.48 17.83
C ARG A 82 -29.03 2.26 18.51
N CYS A 83 -30.33 2.25 18.72
CA CYS A 83 -31.01 1.05 19.21
C CYS A 83 -30.83 -0.11 18.23
N PHE A 84 -30.38 -1.26 18.72
CA PHE A 84 -30.17 -2.47 17.91
C PHE A 84 -31.48 -3.00 17.30
N ALA A 85 -32.62 -2.77 17.95
CA ALA A 85 -33.91 -3.27 17.50
C ALA A 85 -34.61 -2.35 16.49
N CYS A 86 -34.60 -1.03 16.70
CA CYS A 86 -35.37 -0.08 15.88
C CYS A 86 -34.52 0.95 15.13
N GLY A 87 -33.19 0.95 15.31
CA GLY A 87 -32.27 1.87 14.62
C GLY A 87 -32.41 3.35 15.01
N MET A 88 -33.31 3.69 15.92
CA MET A 88 -33.53 5.05 16.40
C MET A 88 -32.41 5.49 17.35
N THR A 89 -32.22 6.81 17.48
CA THR A 89 -31.30 7.37 18.48
C THR A 89 -31.82 7.10 19.90
N PRO A 90 -30.95 7.09 20.92
CA PRO A 90 -31.32 6.67 22.27
C PRO A 90 -32.46 7.52 22.86
N GLU A 91 -32.52 8.81 22.52
CA GLU A 91 -33.54 9.75 23.00
C GLU A 91 -34.94 9.45 22.46
N ARG A 92 -35.03 8.74 21.32
CA ARG A 92 -36.29 8.42 20.63
C ARG A 92 -36.68 6.95 20.75
N CYS A 93 -35.82 6.10 21.32
CA CYS A 93 -36.06 4.67 21.41
C CYS A 93 -37.04 4.32 22.54
N GLN A 94 -38.08 3.55 22.22
CA GLN A 94 -39.02 3.01 23.20
C GLN A 94 -38.87 1.50 23.44
N CYS A 95 -38.02 0.79 22.69
CA CYS A 95 -37.88 -0.66 22.78
C CYS A 95 -37.52 -1.15 24.20
N GLY A 96 -36.75 -0.35 24.96
CA GLY A 96 -36.46 -0.64 26.37
C GLY A 96 -37.68 -0.52 27.28
N ARG A 97 -38.60 0.44 27.03
CA ARG A 97 -39.85 0.57 27.79
C ARG A 97 -40.88 -0.49 27.42
N GLU A 98 -40.90 -0.93 26.17
CA GLU A 98 -41.80 -1.97 25.67
C GLU A 98 -41.40 -3.36 26.18
N ALA A 99 -40.12 -3.61 26.46
CA ALA A 99 -39.64 -4.89 26.99
C ALA A 99 -39.99 -5.16 28.47
N TYR A 100 -40.33 -4.12 29.24
CA TYR A 100 -40.75 -4.21 30.65
C TYR A 100 -42.24 -3.96 30.86
N ARG A 101 -43.03 -4.06 29.78
CA ARG A 101 -44.49 -4.01 29.79
C ARG A 101 -45.06 -5.40 29.64
#